data_AF-A0AAE7MNW6-F1
#
_entry.id   AF-A0AAE7MNW6-F1
#
_cell.length_a   1.000
_cell.length_b   1.000
_cell.length_c   1.000
_cell.angle_alpha   90.00
_cell.angle_beta   90.00
_cell.angle_gamma   90.00
#
_symmetry.space_group_name_H-M   'P 1'
#
loop_
_entity.id
_entity.type
_entity.pdbx_description
1 polymer ?
#
loop_
_entity_poly.entity_id
_entity_poly.type
_entity_poly.pdbx_seq_one_letter_code
_entity_poly.pdbx_strand_id
1 'polypeptide(L)'
;MKKKQLAKLKQQFRPSYEMARQQLFSAIQHKTAANFGLETTVYINPKNREEMLIELQTATTKEQKIAVPLDENFKIVVKRIQKQEKGLLDRFSDNLVEEIAAYWLPATSAVNQPEASATEPVSESQTEAAETTDGFAAFEEKMTAFPKFSVERNAEKVQIFEDTAKEKRLLATISATEVGEFTVEPALARKYKLKLDVIPLIEEYANTPLTER
;
A
#
# COMPACT_ATOMS: atom_id res chain seq x y z
N MET A 1 -27.44 -9.51 -21.20
CA MET A 1 -26.34 -9.18 -22.14
C MET A 1 -25.38 -10.35 -22.26
N LYS A 2 -24.87 -10.65 -23.46
CA LYS A 2 -23.85 -11.71 -23.63
C LYS A 2 -22.52 -11.25 -22.98
N LYS A 3 -21.77 -12.12 -22.29
CA LYS A 3 -20.47 -11.78 -21.63
C LYS A 3 -19.52 -10.97 -22.53
N LYS A 4 -19.47 -11.29 -23.83
CA LYS A 4 -18.66 -10.57 -24.82
C LYS A 4 -19.08 -9.10 -25.02
N GLN A 5 -20.38 -8.79 -24.94
CA GLN A 5 -20.89 -7.42 -25.06
C GLN A 5 -20.52 -6.60 -23.83
N LEU A 6 -20.61 -7.18 -22.63
CA LEU A 6 -20.21 -6.51 -21.37
C LEU A 6 -18.71 -6.16 -21.37
N ALA A 7 -17.85 -7.09 -21.79
CA ALA A 7 -16.41 -6.86 -21.87
C ALA A 7 -16.06 -5.75 -22.87
N LYS A 8 -16.71 -5.74 -24.05
CA LYS A 8 -16.54 -4.70 -25.06
C LYS A 8 -16.99 -3.33 -24.55
N LEU A 9 -18.12 -3.29 -23.83
CA LEU A 9 -18.64 -2.08 -23.20
C LEU A 9 -17.65 -1.54 -22.16
N LYS A 10 -17.20 -2.40 -21.21
CA LYS A 10 -16.18 -2.02 -20.22
C LYS A 10 -14.89 -1.52 -20.85
N GLN A 11 -14.49 -2.04 -22.00
CA GLN A 11 -13.31 -1.58 -22.73
C GLN A 11 -13.53 -0.22 -23.41
N GLN A 12 -14.73 0.03 -23.93
CA GLN A 12 -15.10 1.27 -24.61
C GLN A 12 -15.26 2.46 -23.64
N PHE A 13 -15.63 2.19 -22.40
CA PHE A 13 -15.81 3.20 -21.34
C PHE A 13 -14.62 3.27 -20.37
N ARG A 14 -13.44 2.77 -20.75
CA ARG A 14 -12.25 2.95 -19.91
C ARG A 14 -11.84 4.43 -19.93
N PRO A 15 -11.47 5.01 -18.77
CA PRO A 15 -10.91 6.34 -18.74
C PRO A 15 -9.65 6.41 -19.60
N SER A 16 -9.39 7.58 -20.19
CA SER A 16 -8.09 7.83 -20.81
C SER A 16 -7.00 7.87 -19.73
N TYR A 17 -5.73 7.79 -20.15
CA TYR A 17 -4.61 7.94 -19.21
C TYR A 17 -4.70 9.28 -18.47
N GLU A 18 -5.04 10.35 -19.19
CA GLU A 18 -5.21 11.69 -18.59
C GLU A 18 -6.34 11.71 -17.56
N MET A 19 -7.48 11.09 -17.87
CA MET A 19 -8.61 11.00 -16.94
C MET A 19 -8.25 10.19 -15.70
N ALA A 20 -7.54 9.06 -15.84
CA ALA A 20 -7.09 8.26 -14.71
C ALA A 20 -6.09 9.05 -13.83
N ARG A 21 -5.21 9.83 -14.44
CA ARG A 21 -4.29 10.72 -13.73
C ARG A 21 -5.04 11.82 -12.98
N GLN A 22 -6.01 12.47 -13.61
CA GLN A 22 -6.84 13.49 -12.96
C GLN A 22 -7.68 12.90 -11.82
N GLN A 23 -8.22 11.69 -11.98
CA GLN A 23 -8.92 10.97 -10.90
C GLN A 23 -8.01 10.78 -9.69
N LEU A 24 -6.76 10.37 -9.91
CA LEU A 24 -5.77 10.26 -8.86
C LEU A 24 -5.49 11.61 -8.19
N PHE A 25 -5.30 12.68 -8.97
CA PHE A 25 -5.04 14.02 -8.42
C PHE A 25 -6.20 14.52 -7.56
N SER A 26 -7.43 14.38 -8.05
CA SER A 26 -8.63 14.74 -7.31
C SER A 26 -8.81 13.90 -6.04
N ALA A 27 -8.49 12.60 -6.10
CA ALA A 27 -8.54 11.73 -4.92
C ALA A 27 -7.55 12.19 -3.85
N ILE A 28 -6.32 12.56 -4.23
CA ILE A 28 -5.33 13.10 -3.29
C ILE A 28 -5.86 14.40 -2.66
N GLN A 29 -6.32 15.37 -3.46
CA GLN A 29 -6.82 16.66 -2.95
C GLN A 29 -7.98 16.47 -1.96
N HIS A 30 -8.94 15.61 -2.31
CA HIS A 30 -10.08 15.32 -1.46
C HIS A 30 -9.65 14.64 -0.16
N LYS A 31 -8.76 13.66 -0.22
CA LYS A 31 -8.31 12.88 0.95
C LYS A 31 -7.38 13.66 1.86
N THR A 32 -6.48 14.50 1.34
CA THR A 32 -5.67 15.40 2.18
C THR A 32 -6.55 16.36 2.97
N ALA A 33 -7.57 16.93 2.32
CA ALA A 33 -8.50 17.83 2.98
C ALA A 33 -9.39 17.09 4.00
N ALA A 34 -9.96 15.95 3.62
CA ALA A 34 -10.91 15.20 4.45
C ALA A 34 -10.24 14.53 5.67
N ASN A 35 -9.06 13.93 5.49
CA ASN A 35 -8.43 13.12 6.53
C ASN A 35 -7.49 13.94 7.43
N PHE A 36 -6.85 14.96 6.87
CA PHE A 36 -5.79 15.73 7.54
C PHE A 36 -6.07 17.23 7.64
N GLY A 37 -7.20 17.71 7.09
CA GLY A 37 -7.51 19.15 7.07
C GLY A 37 -6.55 19.97 6.19
N LEU A 38 -5.82 19.31 5.28
CA LEU A 38 -4.85 19.95 4.40
C LEU A 38 -5.47 20.23 3.03
N GLU A 39 -5.85 21.48 2.79
CA GLU A 39 -6.31 21.93 1.46
C GLU A 39 -5.12 21.99 0.50
N THR A 40 -5.08 21.07 -0.47
CA THR A 40 -3.99 20.98 -1.45
C THR A 40 -4.51 21.14 -2.87
N THR A 41 -3.67 21.68 -3.76
CA THR A 41 -3.88 21.66 -5.21
C THR A 41 -2.80 20.78 -5.83
N VAL A 42 -3.22 19.81 -6.65
CA VAL A 42 -2.34 18.84 -7.32
C VAL A 42 -2.39 19.04 -8.82
N TYR A 43 -1.24 19.28 -9.44
CA TYR A 43 -1.14 19.58 -10.88
C TYR A 43 0.22 19.17 -11.47
N ILE A 44 0.31 19.10 -12.79
CA ILE A 44 1.59 18.83 -13.48
C ILE A 44 2.45 20.09 -13.45
N ASN A 45 3.73 19.94 -13.11
CA ASN A 45 4.66 21.06 -13.13
C ASN A 45 4.74 21.66 -14.55
N PRO A 46 4.41 22.95 -14.74
CA PRO A 46 4.43 23.59 -16.06
C PRO A 46 5.86 23.73 -16.63
N LYS A 47 6.88 23.73 -15.77
CA LYS A 47 8.30 23.80 -16.15
C LYS A 47 8.89 22.42 -16.46
N ASN A 48 8.44 21.38 -15.76
CA ASN A 48 8.86 20.00 -15.97
C ASN A 48 7.66 19.04 -16.02
N ARG A 49 7.23 18.62 -17.21
CA ARG A 49 6.05 17.74 -17.34
C ARG A 49 6.24 16.32 -16.77
N GLU A 50 7.45 15.98 -16.34
CA GLU A 50 7.76 14.73 -15.66
C GLU A 50 7.61 14.84 -14.13
N GLU A 51 7.08 15.95 -13.63
CA GLU A 51 6.80 16.14 -12.20
C GLU A 51 5.35 16.54 -11.96
N MET A 52 4.82 16.05 -10.84
CA MET A 52 3.58 16.52 -10.22
C MET A 52 3.94 17.45 -9.06
N LEU A 53 3.26 18.59 -8.97
CA LEU A 53 3.34 19.49 -7.83
C LEU A 53 2.11 19.29 -6.95
N ILE A 54 2.36 19.27 -5.65
CA ILE A 54 1.34 19.28 -4.60
C ILE A 54 1.57 20.56 -3.82
N GLU A 55 0.60 21.47 -3.87
CA GLU A 55 0.69 22.81 -3.29
C GLU A 55 -0.33 22.97 -2.16
N LEU A 56 0.15 23.15 -0.94
CA LEU A 56 -0.69 23.45 0.21
C LEU A 56 -1.24 24.88 0.10
N GLN A 57 -2.55 25.06 0.23
CA GLN A 57 -3.20 26.36 0.07
C GLN A 57 -3.06 27.23 1.33
N THR A 58 -2.83 26.63 2.49
CA THR A 58 -2.65 27.33 3.76
C THR A 58 -1.21 27.78 3.95
N ALA A 59 -1.02 28.90 4.68
CA ALA A 59 0.31 29.35 5.07
C ALA A 59 1.00 28.30 5.95
N THR A 60 2.27 28.02 5.66
CA THR A 60 3.08 27.04 6.39
C THR A 60 4.49 27.57 6.58
N THR A 61 5.20 27.05 7.58
CA THR A 61 6.61 27.37 7.85
C THR A 61 7.57 26.52 7.01
N LYS A 62 7.07 25.44 6.40
CA LYS A 62 7.82 24.57 5.48
C LYS A 62 7.62 25.01 4.03
N GLU A 63 8.23 24.31 3.07
CA GLU A 63 7.96 24.58 1.66
C GLU A 63 6.48 24.29 1.36
N GLN A 64 5.84 25.24 0.66
CA GLN A 64 4.42 25.14 0.34
C GLN A 64 4.15 24.17 -0.83
N LYS A 65 5.21 23.77 -1.55
CA LYS A 65 5.14 22.96 -2.78
C LYS A 65 6.03 21.73 -2.64
N ILE A 66 5.46 20.56 -2.90
CA ILE A 66 6.19 19.29 -2.99
C ILE A 66 6.24 18.89 -4.46
N ALA A 67 7.43 18.56 -4.97
CA ALA A 67 7.62 18.01 -6.30
C ALA A 67 7.75 16.48 -6.25
N VAL A 68 6.85 15.79 -6.92
CA VAL A 68 6.83 14.32 -7.01
C VAL A 68 7.17 13.90 -8.44
N PRO A 69 8.21 13.09 -8.66
CA PRO A 69 8.57 12.62 -9.99
C PRO A 69 7.52 11.66 -10.54
N LEU A 70 7.14 11.86 -11.80
CA LEU A 70 6.25 11.01 -12.58
C LEU A 70 7.06 9.92 -13.29
N ASP A 71 7.77 9.13 -12.50
CA ASP A 71 8.65 8.08 -12.98
C ASP A 71 7.89 6.92 -13.64
N GLU A 72 8.62 5.88 -14.09
CA GLU A 72 7.99 4.72 -14.70
C GLU A 72 7.05 3.97 -13.74
N ASN A 73 7.34 3.96 -12.44
CA ASN A 73 6.46 3.32 -11.46
C ASN A 73 5.11 4.05 -11.36
N PHE A 74 5.15 5.38 -11.27
CA PHE A 74 3.95 6.22 -11.29
C PHE A 74 3.14 6.00 -12.56
N LYS A 75 3.79 6.01 -13.74
CA LYS A 75 3.12 5.75 -15.03
C LYS A 75 2.47 4.36 -15.05
N ILE A 76 3.09 3.35 -14.44
CA ILE A 76 2.52 2.00 -14.33
C ILE A 76 1.26 2.03 -13.45
N VAL A 77 1.30 2.70 -12.30
CA VAL A 77 0.14 2.84 -11.41
C VAL A 77 -1.02 3.52 -12.12
N VAL A 78 -0.77 4.65 -12.79
CA VAL A 78 -1.83 5.34 -13.56
C VAL A 78 -2.40 4.45 -14.67
N LYS A 79 -1.57 3.66 -15.37
CA LYS A 79 -2.04 2.67 -16.36
C LYS A 79 -2.89 1.57 -15.73
N ARG A 80 -2.63 1.17 -14.49
CA ARG A 80 -3.43 0.17 -13.76
C ARG A 80 -4.76 0.77 -13.28
N ILE A 81 -4.76 2.00 -12.78
CA ILE A 81 -5.97 2.77 -12.48
C ILE A 81 -6.82 2.94 -13.74
N GLN A 82 -6.19 3.25 -14.88
CA GLN A 82 -6.84 3.34 -16.19
C GLN A 82 -7.52 2.02 -16.59
N LYS A 83 -6.94 0.88 -16.21
CA LYS A 83 -7.51 -0.45 -16.41
C LYS A 83 -8.62 -0.80 -15.41
N GLN A 84 -8.99 0.14 -14.53
CA GLN A 84 -10.01 -0.01 -13.49
C GLN A 84 -9.70 -1.17 -12.54
N GLU A 85 -8.43 -1.27 -12.14
CA GLU A 85 -8.04 -2.23 -11.11
C GLU A 85 -8.74 -1.90 -9.79
N LYS A 86 -9.44 -2.90 -9.22
CA LYS A 86 -10.33 -2.71 -8.09
C LYS A 86 -9.54 -2.28 -6.85
N GLY A 87 -9.91 -1.15 -6.26
CA GLY A 87 -9.33 -0.62 -5.01
C GLY A 87 -7.93 -0.02 -5.15
N LEU A 88 -7.30 -0.07 -6.34
CA LEU A 88 -5.95 0.45 -6.52
C LEU A 88 -5.90 1.97 -6.36
N LEU A 89 -6.89 2.69 -6.92
CA LEU A 89 -6.96 4.15 -6.79
C LEU A 89 -7.01 4.56 -5.32
N ASP A 90 -7.86 3.89 -4.54
CA ASP A 90 -8.06 4.21 -3.13
C ASP A 90 -6.79 3.95 -2.34
N ARG A 91 -6.25 2.71 -2.39
CA ARG A 91 -5.03 2.32 -1.67
C ARG A 91 -3.83 3.20 -1.99
N PHE A 92 -3.59 3.45 -3.29
CA PHE A 92 -2.45 4.27 -3.70
C PHE A 92 -2.61 5.73 -3.27
N SER A 93 -3.83 6.28 -3.35
CA SER A 93 -4.07 7.64 -2.89
C SER A 93 -4.01 7.76 -1.36
N ASP A 94 -4.45 6.76 -0.60
CA ASP A 94 -4.35 6.76 0.86
C ASP A 94 -2.88 6.82 1.31
N ASN A 95 -2.03 5.91 0.80
CA ASN A 95 -0.61 5.88 1.12
C ASN A 95 0.08 7.21 0.77
N LEU A 96 -0.20 7.74 -0.43
CA LEU A 96 0.40 8.99 -0.87
C LEU A 96 -0.06 10.18 -0.02
N VAL A 97 -1.32 10.20 0.40
CA VAL A 97 -1.88 11.25 1.27
C VAL A 97 -1.21 11.23 2.64
N GLU A 98 -0.92 10.05 3.20
CA GLU A 98 -0.19 9.91 4.46
C GLU A 98 1.23 10.47 4.35
N GLU A 99 1.96 10.16 3.28
CA GLU A 99 3.29 10.73 3.01
C GLU A 99 3.24 12.26 2.87
N ILE A 100 2.24 12.77 2.16
CA ILE A 100 2.01 14.22 2.01
C ILE A 100 1.72 14.87 3.36
N ALA A 101 0.85 14.27 4.17
CA ALA A 101 0.48 14.77 5.47
C ALA A 101 1.69 14.79 6.42
N ALA A 102 2.51 13.74 6.41
CA ALA A 102 3.74 13.64 7.19
C ALA A 102 4.75 14.75 6.84
N TYR A 103 4.73 15.27 5.60
CA TYR A 103 5.58 16.39 5.24
C TYR A 103 5.20 17.69 5.96
N TRP A 104 3.91 18.04 6.05
CA TRP A 104 3.48 19.32 6.65
C TRP A 104 3.15 19.22 8.14
N LEU A 105 2.59 18.11 8.59
CA LEU A 105 2.24 17.92 9.99
C LEU A 105 3.50 17.51 10.79
N PRO A 106 3.67 18.01 12.02
CA PRO A 106 4.65 17.46 12.93
C PRO A 106 4.26 16.01 13.26
N ALA A 107 5.26 15.15 13.54
CA ALA A 107 5.07 13.73 13.90
C ALA A 107 4.18 13.48 15.14
N THR A 108 3.63 14.53 15.74
CA THR A 108 2.78 14.54 16.94
C THR A 108 1.35 15.02 16.68
N SER A 109 0.84 14.94 15.44
CA SER A 109 -0.59 15.12 15.14
C SER A 109 -1.28 13.81 14.80
N ALA A 110 -1.07 12.80 15.64
CA ALA A 110 -1.99 11.68 15.78
C ALA A 110 -2.94 11.99 16.95
N VAL A 111 -3.90 12.90 16.75
CA VAL A 111 -5.04 13.06 17.68
C VAL A 111 -6.31 13.18 16.85
N ASN A 112 -6.86 12.02 16.51
CA ASN A 112 -8.27 11.75 16.70
C ASN A 112 -8.52 10.24 16.66
N GLN A 113 -8.12 9.58 17.74
CA GLN A 113 -8.82 8.38 18.20
C GLN A 113 -9.19 8.66 19.66
N PRO A 114 -10.46 8.54 20.05
CA PRO A 114 -10.85 8.76 21.44
C PRO A 114 -10.28 7.64 22.31
N GLU A 115 -9.31 7.98 23.16
CA GLU A 115 -8.94 7.21 24.34
C GLU A 115 -10.09 7.19 25.35
N ALA A 116 -10.52 6.00 25.74
CA ALA A 116 -11.15 5.75 27.03
C ALA A 116 -10.13 5.04 27.94
N SER A 117 -9.32 5.89 28.57
CA SER A 117 -8.72 5.84 29.91
C SER A 117 -8.69 4.54 30.74
N ALA A 118 -7.46 4.26 31.21
CA ALA A 118 -7.02 3.86 32.56
C ALA A 118 -7.32 2.42 33.04
N THR A 119 -6.37 1.66 33.63
CA THR A 119 -5.34 2.05 34.62
C THR A 119 -4.24 0.97 34.72
N GLU A 120 -3.00 1.38 35.03
CA GLU A 120 -1.76 0.62 35.23
C GLU A 120 -1.75 -0.27 36.53
N PRO A 121 -0.61 -0.87 36.99
CA PRO A 121 0.21 -1.94 36.41
C PRO A 121 0.51 -3.09 37.44
N VAL A 122 1.45 -3.99 37.09
CA VAL A 122 2.15 -5.00 37.92
C VAL A 122 1.49 -6.39 38.00
N SER A 123 2.05 -7.37 37.31
CA SER A 123 2.90 -8.38 37.96
C SER A 123 3.30 -9.48 36.97
N GLU A 124 4.59 -9.75 36.98
CA GLU A 124 5.30 -10.87 36.39
C GLU A 124 4.62 -12.21 36.74
N SER A 125 4.17 -12.96 35.74
CA SER A 125 4.33 -14.41 35.63
C SER A 125 3.67 -14.94 34.37
N GLN A 126 4.46 -15.74 33.66
CA GLN A 126 4.08 -16.76 32.69
C GLN A 126 2.62 -17.21 32.84
N THR A 127 1.85 -17.26 31.75
CA THR A 127 1.65 -18.46 30.91
C THR A 127 0.72 -18.08 29.75
N GLU A 128 0.95 -18.69 28.58
CA GLU A 128 0.06 -18.70 27.41
C GLU A 128 -0.24 -17.33 26.75
N ALA A 129 0.66 -16.97 25.83
CA ALA A 129 0.32 -16.08 24.74
C ALA A 129 -0.79 -16.73 23.91
N ALA A 130 -2.02 -16.27 24.13
CA ALA A 130 -3.13 -16.50 23.22
C ALA A 130 -2.76 -15.87 21.87
N GLU A 131 -2.29 -16.72 20.96
CA GLU A 131 -2.26 -16.43 19.54
C GLU A 131 -3.66 -15.98 19.11
N THR A 132 -3.78 -14.74 18.66
CA THR A 132 -4.82 -14.37 17.70
C THR A 132 -4.38 -14.90 16.34
N THR A 133 -4.52 -16.21 16.17
CA THR A 133 -3.99 -17.05 15.07
C THR A 133 -4.72 -16.92 13.74
N ASP A 134 -5.49 -15.86 13.51
CA ASP A 134 -6.36 -15.78 12.33
C ASP A 134 -5.68 -15.13 11.11
N GLY A 135 -4.79 -14.15 11.30
CA GLY A 135 -4.17 -13.41 10.19
C GLY A 135 -3.06 -14.16 9.47
N PHE A 136 -2.11 -14.71 10.23
CA PHE A 136 -0.96 -15.44 9.70
C PHE A 136 -1.37 -16.77 9.11
N ALA A 137 -2.28 -17.51 9.75
CA ALA A 137 -2.78 -18.76 9.20
C ALA A 137 -3.48 -18.53 7.85
N ALA A 138 -4.32 -17.48 7.74
CA ALA A 138 -4.97 -17.11 6.49
C ALA A 138 -3.97 -16.65 5.41
N PHE A 139 -2.90 -15.96 5.80
CA PHE A 139 -1.83 -15.56 4.89
C PHE A 139 -1.01 -16.76 4.39
N GLU A 140 -0.62 -17.66 5.30
CA GLU A 140 0.10 -18.89 4.99
C GLU A 140 -0.72 -19.78 4.05
N GLU A 141 -2.02 -19.93 4.29
CA GLU A 141 -2.92 -20.67 3.40
C GLU A 141 -2.93 -20.08 1.98
N LYS A 142 -3.08 -18.76 1.85
CA LYS A 142 -3.04 -18.07 0.55
C LYS A 142 -1.68 -18.23 -0.15
N MET A 143 -0.58 -18.25 0.59
CA MET A 143 0.77 -18.39 0.04
C MET A 143 1.10 -19.83 -0.36
N THR A 144 0.71 -20.81 0.44
CA THR A 144 0.93 -22.24 0.16
C THR A 144 0.00 -22.78 -0.93
N ALA A 145 -1.08 -22.05 -1.26
CA ALA A 145 -1.88 -22.31 -2.46
C ALA A 145 -1.07 -22.15 -3.77
N PHE A 146 0.04 -21.41 -3.75
CA PHE A 146 0.96 -21.34 -4.89
C PHE A 146 1.87 -22.58 -4.90
N PRO A 147 2.05 -23.23 -6.06
CA PRO A 147 2.84 -24.45 -6.12
C PRO A 147 4.29 -24.18 -5.75
N LYS A 148 4.82 -24.99 -4.83
CA LYS A 148 6.21 -24.95 -4.34
C LYS A 148 6.51 -23.72 -3.47
N PHE A 149 5.51 -23.06 -2.93
CA PHE A 149 5.72 -21.96 -2.01
C PHE A 149 5.73 -22.47 -0.57
N SER A 150 6.60 -21.90 0.25
CA SER A 150 6.64 -22.11 1.68
C SER A 150 6.82 -20.78 2.40
N VAL A 151 6.24 -20.68 3.60
CA VAL A 151 6.31 -19.50 4.45
C VAL A 151 6.97 -19.91 5.77
N GLU A 152 7.94 -19.12 6.22
CA GLU A 152 8.61 -19.34 7.50
C GLU A 152 8.45 -18.06 8.35
N ARG A 153 7.93 -18.18 9.57
CA ARG A 153 7.78 -17.07 10.53
C ARG A 153 8.73 -17.24 11.70
N ASN A 154 9.36 -16.15 12.10
CA ASN A 154 10.05 -16.03 13.38
C ASN A 154 9.59 -14.75 14.10
N ALA A 155 10.20 -14.43 15.24
CA ALA A 155 9.83 -13.27 16.05
C ALA A 155 10.05 -11.91 15.36
N GLU A 156 10.96 -11.85 14.38
CA GLU A 156 11.39 -10.60 13.73
C GLU A 156 10.86 -10.45 12.31
N LYS A 157 10.60 -11.56 11.61
CA LYS A 157 10.26 -11.56 10.19
C LYS A 157 9.46 -12.77 9.74
N VAL A 158 8.73 -12.59 8.65
CA VAL A 158 8.08 -13.63 7.86
C VAL A 158 8.77 -13.70 6.50
N GLN A 159 9.24 -14.89 6.11
CA GLN A 159 9.97 -15.11 4.87
C GLN A 159 9.18 -16.02 3.95
N ILE A 160 9.11 -15.66 2.67
CA ILE A 160 8.45 -16.47 1.62
C ILE A 160 9.50 -17.08 0.71
N PHE A 161 9.41 -18.37 0.48
CA PHE A 161 10.33 -19.15 -0.33
C PHE A 161 9.63 -19.86 -1.49
N GLU A 162 10.41 -20.15 -2.53
CA GLU A 162 10.07 -21.09 -3.59
C GLU A 162 11.01 -22.30 -3.54
N ASP A 163 10.45 -23.48 -3.32
CA ASP A 163 11.15 -24.75 -3.36
C ASP A 163 11.45 -25.14 -4.80
N THR A 164 12.72 -25.01 -5.19
CA THR A 164 13.19 -25.52 -6.49
C THR A 164 13.85 -26.89 -6.31
N ALA A 165 14.09 -27.60 -7.42
CA ALA A 165 14.75 -28.91 -7.38
C ALA A 165 16.18 -28.90 -6.83
N LYS A 166 16.79 -27.70 -6.64
CA LYS A 166 18.18 -27.54 -6.22
C LYS A 166 18.35 -26.76 -4.92
N GLU A 167 17.43 -25.84 -4.62
CA GLU A 167 17.54 -24.91 -3.48
C GLU A 167 16.19 -24.29 -3.11
N LYS A 168 16.05 -23.90 -1.84
CA LYS A 168 15.01 -22.97 -1.37
C LYS A 168 15.39 -21.55 -1.79
N ARG A 169 14.58 -20.92 -2.65
CA ARG A 169 14.85 -19.57 -3.14
C ARG A 169 13.99 -18.55 -2.41
N LEU A 170 14.62 -17.58 -1.75
CA LEU A 170 13.91 -16.47 -1.09
C LEU A 170 13.21 -15.60 -2.14
N LEU A 171 11.93 -15.30 -1.89
CA LEU A 171 11.08 -14.49 -2.74
C LEU A 171 10.73 -13.15 -2.10
N ALA A 172 10.53 -13.11 -0.79
CA ALA A 172 10.25 -11.89 -0.05
C ALA A 172 10.49 -12.07 1.46
N THR A 173 10.67 -10.94 2.14
CA THR A 173 10.76 -10.84 3.61
C THR A 173 9.80 -9.75 4.08
N ILE A 174 9.02 -10.02 5.12
CA ILE A 174 8.07 -9.10 5.75
C ILE A 174 8.50 -8.93 7.21
N SER A 175 8.51 -7.69 7.71
CA SER A 175 8.80 -7.40 9.11
C SER A 175 7.68 -7.96 10.00
N ALA A 176 8.03 -8.64 11.09
CA ALA A 176 7.08 -9.05 12.13
C ALA A 176 6.95 -8.01 13.25
N THR A 177 7.81 -6.98 13.24
CA THR A 177 7.87 -5.92 14.26
C THR A 177 7.37 -4.59 13.75
N GLU A 178 7.38 -4.35 12.44
CA GLU A 178 6.94 -3.10 11.83
C GLU A 178 5.80 -3.32 10.84
N VAL A 179 4.87 -2.36 10.80
CA VAL A 179 3.76 -2.35 9.83
C VAL A 179 4.22 -1.65 8.56
N GLY A 180 3.88 -2.22 7.40
CA GLY A 180 4.22 -1.73 6.07
C GLY A 180 5.61 -2.14 5.57
N GLU A 181 6.46 -2.70 6.41
CA GLU A 181 7.84 -3.01 6.05
C GLU A 181 7.97 -4.41 5.42
N PHE A 182 8.35 -4.46 4.14
CA PHE A 182 8.67 -5.69 3.42
C PHE A 182 9.66 -5.45 2.29
N THR A 183 10.37 -6.50 1.89
CA THR A 183 11.31 -6.52 0.77
C THR A 183 10.91 -7.64 -0.20
N VAL A 184 10.83 -7.33 -1.50
CA VAL A 184 10.58 -8.29 -2.57
C VAL A 184 11.87 -8.58 -3.32
N GLU A 185 12.26 -9.86 -3.38
CA GLU A 185 13.49 -10.27 -4.06
C GLU A 185 13.34 -10.24 -5.60
N PRO A 186 14.44 -10.01 -6.35
CA PRO A 186 14.42 -10.03 -7.82
C PRO A 186 13.87 -11.35 -8.40
N ALA A 187 14.00 -12.45 -7.66
CA ALA A 187 13.46 -13.75 -8.02
C ALA A 187 11.94 -13.73 -8.24
N LEU A 188 11.21 -13.00 -7.38
CA LEU A 188 9.76 -12.81 -7.50
C LEU A 188 9.44 -11.73 -8.55
N ALA A 189 10.15 -10.61 -8.52
CA ALA A 189 9.89 -9.45 -9.39
C ALA A 189 10.02 -9.75 -10.89
N ARG A 190 10.88 -10.72 -11.28
CA ARG A 190 11.09 -11.14 -12.68
C ARG A 190 9.99 -12.07 -13.21
N LYS A 191 9.19 -12.70 -12.35
CA LYS A 191 8.15 -13.66 -12.76
C LYS A 191 6.82 -12.96 -12.97
N TYR A 192 6.56 -12.51 -14.19
CA TYR A 192 5.44 -11.61 -14.51
C TYR A 192 4.05 -12.10 -14.08
N LYS A 193 3.79 -13.41 -14.09
CA LYS A 193 2.53 -13.96 -13.60
C LYS A 193 2.46 -13.97 -12.07
N LEU A 194 3.50 -14.53 -11.43
CA LEU A 194 3.56 -14.66 -9.97
C LEU A 194 3.60 -13.30 -9.26
N LYS A 195 4.33 -12.32 -9.80
CA LYS A 195 4.41 -11.00 -9.16
C LYS A 195 3.07 -10.26 -9.10
N LEU A 196 2.15 -10.53 -10.02
CA LEU A 196 0.83 -9.86 -10.04
C LEU A 196 -0.12 -10.43 -8.98
N ASP A 197 0.08 -11.70 -8.62
CA ASP A 197 -0.80 -12.40 -7.68
C ASP A 197 -0.21 -12.43 -6.26
N VAL A 198 1.12 -12.53 -6.13
CA VAL A 198 1.82 -12.72 -4.85
C VAL A 198 2.16 -11.39 -4.16
N ILE A 199 2.61 -10.37 -4.89
CA ILE A 199 2.98 -9.08 -4.28
C ILE A 199 1.79 -8.43 -3.56
N PRO A 200 0.56 -8.41 -4.12
CA PRO A 200 -0.58 -7.84 -3.40
C PRO A 200 -0.89 -8.56 -2.09
N LEU A 201 -0.66 -9.87 -2.01
CA LEU A 201 -0.87 -10.65 -0.79
C LEU A 201 0.20 -10.33 0.26
N ILE A 202 1.45 -10.13 -0.17
CA ILE A 202 2.55 -9.67 0.69
C ILE A 202 2.24 -8.28 1.24
N GLU A 203 1.82 -7.35 0.37
CA GLU A 203 1.44 -5.99 0.76
C GLU A 203 0.25 -5.98 1.73
N GLU A 204 -0.78 -6.78 1.48
CA GLU A 204 -1.95 -6.90 2.36
C GLU A 204 -1.56 -7.39 3.77
N TYR A 205 -0.74 -8.44 3.85
CA TYR A 205 -0.27 -8.96 5.13
C TYR A 205 0.72 -8.02 5.83
N ALA A 206 1.64 -7.41 5.08
CA ALA A 206 2.59 -6.43 5.61
C ALA A 206 1.89 -5.16 6.13
N ASN A 207 0.68 -4.83 5.68
CA ASN A 207 -0.11 -3.71 6.21
C ASN A 207 -1.15 -4.14 7.26
N THR A 208 -1.28 -5.43 7.55
CA THR A 208 -2.16 -5.91 8.63
C THR A 208 -1.60 -5.46 9.99
N PRO A 209 -2.41 -4.95 10.93
CA PRO A 209 -1.95 -4.58 12.27
C PRO A 209 -1.22 -5.73 12.96
N LEU A 210 -0.15 -5.47 13.73
CA LEU A 210 0.64 -6.51 14.39
C LEU A 210 -0.19 -7.41 15.33
N THR A 211 -1.25 -6.87 15.91
CA THR A 211 -2.21 -7.58 16.77
C THR A 211 -3.09 -8.58 16.01
N GLU A 212 -3.20 -8.41 14.70
CA GLU A 212 -4.02 -9.19 13.78
C GLU A 212 -3.16 -10.06 12.83
N ARG A 213 -1.84 -10.15 13.06
CA ARG A 213 -0.89 -10.96 12.29
C ARG A 213 -0.66 -12.34 12.88
#